data_AF-A0A2C6CPS8-F1
#
_entry.id   AF-A0A2C6CPS8-F1
#
_cell.length_a   1.000
_cell.length_b   1.000
_cell.length_c   1.000
_cell.angle_alpha   90.00
_cell.angle_beta   90.00
_cell.angle_gamma   90.00
#
_symmetry.space_group_name_H-M   'P 1'
#
loop_
_entity.id
_entity.type
_entity.pdbx_description
1 polymer ?
#
loop_
_entity_poly.entity_id
_entity_poly.type
_entity_poly.pdbx_seq_one_letter_code
_entity_poly.pdbx_strand_id
1 'polypeptide(L)'
;MKKHHTEKEKIKAHRKSIFLVDMLCEKENIKLQDIADFIPGIFHLNDGTSLEVKFMSSQAKGLIGLTGSEIVDMGLDFFDRYLSPDTVNNVFPRFQAHFMKGDNSSVYSDVQLYKPKQNKDNFVPILSSIKIDPSGKNLLTSSIVFRDLGRSIKAIERVIDQQKFSQLNFDKF
;
A
#
# COMPACT_ATOMS: atom_id res chain seq x y z
N MET A 1 -17.96 23.42 0.86
CA MET A 1 -18.76 22.18 0.71
C MET A 1 -17.88 20.96 0.99
N LYS A 2 -18.20 20.12 1.98
CA LYS A 2 -17.57 18.79 2.10
C LYS A 2 -18.10 17.92 0.95
N LYS A 3 -17.26 17.57 -0.03
CA LYS A 3 -17.60 16.53 -1.02
C LYS A 3 -17.81 15.22 -0.28
N HIS A 4 -19.05 14.73 -0.25
CA HIS A 4 -19.34 13.37 0.19
C HIS A 4 -19.00 12.43 -0.97
N HIS A 5 -17.95 11.63 -0.79
CA HIS A 5 -17.60 10.56 -1.73
C HIS A 5 -18.33 9.28 -1.33
N THR A 6 -18.94 8.63 -2.31
CA THR A 6 -19.42 7.24 -2.20
C THR A 6 -18.25 6.29 -1.95
N GLU A 7 -18.51 5.11 -1.41
CA GLU A 7 -17.47 4.09 -1.18
C GLU A 7 -16.78 3.69 -2.49
N LYS A 8 -17.54 3.60 -3.59
CA LYS A 8 -17.01 3.35 -4.94
C LYS A 8 -16.03 4.44 -5.40
N GLU A 9 -16.35 5.70 -5.17
CA GLU A 9 -15.46 6.82 -5.50
C GLU A 9 -14.20 6.82 -4.64
N LYS A 10 -14.34 6.47 -3.36
CA LYS A 10 -13.19 6.36 -2.46
C LYS A 10 -12.26 5.20 -2.88
N ILE A 11 -12.79 4.03 -3.22
CA ILE A 11 -11.99 2.91 -3.75
C ILE A 11 -11.27 3.33 -5.04
N LYS A 12 -11.98 4.00 -5.96
CA LYS A 12 -11.38 4.53 -7.20
C LYS A 12 -10.26 5.53 -6.91
N ALA A 13 -10.43 6.41 -5.95
CA ALA A 13 -9.42 7.38 -5.55
C ALA A 13 -8.21 6.72 -4.88
N HIS A 14 -8.41 5.66 -4.08
CA HIS A 14 -7.32 4.86 -3.52
C HIS A 14 -6.48 4.19 -4.61
N ARG A 15 -7.13 3.57 -5.61
CA ARG A 15 -6.46 3.01 -6.79
C ARG A 15 -5.69 4.05 -7.58
N LYS A 16 -6.25 5.25 -7.73
CA LYS A 16 -5.56 6.37 -8.38
C LYS A 16 -4.33 6.81 -7.56
N SER A 17 -4.42 6.77 -6.23
CA SER A 17 -3.34 7.22 -5.34
C SER A 17 -2.09 6.36 -5.48
N ILE A 18 -2.22 5.02 -5.49
CA ILE A 18 -1.05 4.14 -5.71
C ILE A 18 -0.45 4.31 -7.10
N PHE A 19 -1.29 4.53 -8.12
CA PHE A 19 -0.81 4.80 -9.47
C PHE A 19 0.02 6.09 -9.54
N LEU A 20 -0.41 7.14 -8.84
CA LEU A 20 0.31 8.41 -8.79
C LEU A 20 1.60 8.31 -7.98
N VAL A 21 1.63 7.53 -6.91
CA VAL A 21 2.85 7.24 -6.13
C VAL A 21 3.89 6.55 -7.00
N ASP A 22 3.47 5.54 -7.76
CA ASP A 22 4.36 4.82 -8.67
C ASP A 22 4.91 5.73 -9.78
N MET A 23 4.03 6.49 -10.46
CA MET A 23 4.43 7.48 -11.46
C MET A 23 5.40 8.52 -10.89
N LEU A 24 5.20 8.93 -9.63
CA LEU A 24 6.09 9.85 -8.95
C LEU A 24 7.49 9.24 -8.74
N CYS A 25 7.54 7.98 -8.29
CA CYS A 25 8.81 7.26 -8.12
C CYS A 25 9.56 7.15 -9.46
N GLU A 26 8.86 6.80 -10.54
CA GLU A 26 9.45 6.71 -11.89
C GLU A 26 9.97 8.07 -12.39
N LYS A 27 9.11 9.10 -12.37
CA LYS A 27 9.42 10.42 -12.94
C LYS A 27 10.61 11.08 -12.26
N GLU A 28 10.73 10.91 -10.95
CA GLU A 28 11.75 11.56 -10.13
C GLU A 28 12.94 10.67 -9.81
N ASN A 29 12.92 9.41 -10.29
CA ASN A 29 13.91 8.39 -9.95
C ASN A 29 14.09 8.24 -8.43
N ILE A 30 12.98 8.32 -7.68
CA ILE A 30 12.92 8.18 -6.23
C ILE A 30 12.53 6.74 -5.88
N LYS A 31 13.18 6.14 -4.89
CA LYS A 31 12.78 4.80 -4.43
C LYS A 31 11.54 4.91 -3.55
N LEU A 32 10.62 3.95 -3.64
CA LEU A 32 9.43 3.96 -2.79
C LEU A 32 9.80 4.08 -1.31
N GLN A 33 10.89 3.41 -0.88
CA GLN A 33 11.39 3.44 0.49
C GLN A 33 11.67 4.86 1.00
N ASP A 34 12.07 5.77 0.12
CA ASP A 34 12.42 7.15 0.48
C ASP A 34 11.17 7.99 0.77
N ILE A 35 10.04 7.64 0.15
CA ILE A 35 8.78 8.39 0.31
C ILE A 35 7.73 7.65 1.15
N ALA A 36 7.89 6.36 1.39
CA ALA A 36 6.88 5.49 2.01
C ALA A 36 6.39 5.98 3.38
N ASP A 37 7.25 6.62 4.16
CA ASP A 37 6.91 7.14 5.49
C ASP A 37 6.12 8.45 5.44
N PHE A 38 6.09 9.14 4.29
CA PHE A 38 5.22 10.30 4.06
C PHE A 38 3.83 9.89 3.57
N ILE A 39 3.69 8.67 3.04
CA ILE A 39 2.41 8.20 2.52
C ILE A 39 1.58 7.61 3.67
N PRO A 40 0.35 8.10 3.91
CA PRO A 40 -0.49 7.63 4.99
C PRO A 40 -0.94 6.18 4.80
N GLY A 41 -0.96 5.41 5.88
CA GLY A 41 -1.51 4.06 5.93
C GLY A 41 -0.44 2.98 5.90
N ILE A 42 -0.81 1.80 5.44
CA ILE A 42 0.06 0.64 5.39
C ILE A 42 0.69 0.59 3.98
N PHE A 43 1.98 0.86 3.87
CA PHE A 43 2.72 0.75 2.62
C PHE A 43 3.81 -0.30 2.75
N HIS A 44 3.87 -1.22 1.79
CA HIS A 44 4.90 -2.25 1.74
C HIS A 44 5.22 -2.68 0.31
N LEU A 45 6.40 -3.29 0.16
CA LEU A 45 6.83 -3.98 -1.05
C LEU A 45 6.80 -5.47 -0.78
N ASN A 46 6.25 -6.22 -1.71
CA ASN A 46 6.34 -7.68 -1.73
C ASN A 46 7.17 -8.11 -2.92
N ASP A 47 7.94 -9.18 -2.76
CA ASP A 47 8.45 -9.91 -3.92
C ASP A 47 7.27 -10.47 -4.71
N GLY A 48 7.25 -10.26 -6.02
CA GLY A 48 6.06 -10.58 -6.81
C GLY A 48 5.79 -12.09 -6.93
N THR A 49 6.82 -12.93 -6.79
CA THR A 49 6.69 -14.38 -6.97
C THR A 49 6.27 -15.05 -5.66
N SER A 50 6.99 -14.75 -4.58
CA SER A 50 6.81 -15.33 -3.24
C SER A 50 5.80 -14.59 -2.38
N LEU A 51 5.46 -13.34 -2.72
CA LEU A 51 4.69 -12.41 -1.90
C LEU A 51 5.34 -12.02 -0.56
N GLU A 52 6.56 -12.47 -0.28
CA GLU A 52 7.29 -12.09 0.93
C GLU A 52 7.47 -10.57 1.02
N VAL A 53 7.27 -10.02 2.21
CA VAL A 53 7.47 -8.58 2.45
C VAL A 53 8.97 -8.27 2.39
N LYS A 54 9.38 -7.43 1.43
CA LYS A 54 10.76 -6.94 1.29
C LYS A 54 10.98 -5.59 1.97
N PHE A 55 9.93 -4.82 2.14
CA PHE A 55 9.97 -3.53 2.80
C PHE A 55 8.60 -3.19 3.38
N MET A 56 8.57 -2.48 4.51
CA MET A 56 7.34 -1.97 5.11
C MET A 56 7.60 -0.60 5.76
N SER A 57 6.68 0.34 5.54
CA SER A 57 6.77 1.70 6.09
C SER A 57 6.76 1.71 7.62
N SER A 58 7.35 2.74 8.22
CA SER A 58 7.40 2.94 9.67
C SER A 58 6.01 3.06 10.30
N GLN A 59 5.07 3.66 9.57
CA GLN A 59 3.67 3.70 9.99
C GLN A 59 3.05 2.29 10.08
N ALA A 60 3.27 1.46 9.05
CA ALA A 60 2.78 0.08 9.03
C ALA A 60 3.40 -0.78 10.12
N LYS A 61 4.73 -0.69 10.30
CA LYS A 61 5.47 -1.33 11.40
C LYS A 61 4.90 -0.94 12.77
N GLY A 62 4.56 0.34 12.98
CA GLY A 62 3.91 0.81 14.20
C GLY A 62 2.52 0.22 14.45
N LEU A 63 1.71 0.06 13.40
CA LEU A 63 0.37 -0.53 13.47
C LEU A 63 0.39 -2.03 13.80
N ILE A 64 1.37 -2.75 13.27
CA ILE A 64 1.54 -4.20 13.46
C ILE A 64 2.33 -4.50 14.74
N GLY A 65 3.22 -3.59 15.15
CA GLY A 65 4.07 -3.74 16.31
C GLY A 65 5.31 -4.58 16.08
N LEU A 66 5.82 -4.61 14.85
CA LEU A 66 7.03 -5.35 14.45
C LEU A 66 8.04 -4.40 13.80
N THR A 67 9.30 -4.75 13.91
CA THR A 67 10.42 -4.14 13.18
C THR A 67 10.50 -4.69 11.76
N GLY A 68 11.24 -4.00 10.90
CA GLY A 68 11.45 -4.47 9.52
C GLY A 68 12.19 -5.80 9.46
N SER A 69 13.19 -6.00 10.32
CA SER A 69 13.94 -7.27 10.40
C SER A 69 13.04 -8.42 10.85
N GLU A 70 12.23 -8.24 11.89
CA GLU A 70 11.30 -9.29 12.33
C GLU A 70 10.34 -9.71 11.21
N ILE A 71 9.81 -8.76 10.44
CA ILE A 71 8.91 -9.07 9.32
C ILE A 71 9.64 -9.87 8.22
N VAL A 72 10.87 -9.48 7.87
CA VAL A 72 11.66 -10.16 6.85
C VAL A 72 12.07 -11.56 7.33
N ASP A 73 12.50 -11.69 8.58
CA ASP A 73 12.94 -12.97 9.17
C ASP A 73 11.78 -13.97 9.29
N MET A 74 10.55 -13.50 9.49
CA MET A 74 9.36 -14.35 9.50
C MET A 74 8.98 -14.87 8.11
N GLY A 75 9.37 -14.19 7.03
CA GLY A 75 8.98 -14.57 5.67
C GLY A 75 7.47 -14.75 5.53
N LEU A 76 7.03 -15.90 5.04
CA LEU A 76 5.61 -16.21 4.84
C LEU A 76 4.83 -16.43 6.14
N ASP A 77 5.48 -16.82 7.24
CA ASP A 77 4.82 -17.00 8.55
C ASP A 77 4.21 -15.70 9.07
N PHE A 78 4.69 -14.55 8.58
CA PHE A 78 4.08 -13.26 8.85
C PHE A 78 2.59 -13.27 8.47
N PHE A 79 2.24 -13.82 7.31
CA PHE A 79 0.87 -13.80 6.82
C PHE A 79 -0.05 -14.70 7.63
N ASP A 80 0.40 -15.90 8.00
CA ASP A 80 -0.40 -16.83 8.80
C ASP A 80 -0.71 -16.28 10.21
N ARG A 81 0.19 -15.44 10.76
CA ARG A 81 0.01 -14.85 12.09
C ARG A 81 -0.82 -13.57 12.08
N TYR A 82 -0.70 -12.76 11.03
CA TYR A 82 -1.24 -11.40 11.00
C TYR A 82 -2.37 -11.19 10.00
N LEU A 83 -2.65 -12.14 9.11
CA LEU A 83 -3.77 -12.12 8.19
C LEU A 83 -4.75 -13.27 8.49
N SER A 84 -6.00 -13.11 8.05
CA SER A 84 -6.98 -14.18 8.18
C SER A 84 -6.65 -15.33 7.22
N PRO A 85 -7.02 -16.58 7.58
CA PRO A 85 -6.91 -17.71 6.64
C PRO A 85 -7.65 -17.45 5.32
N ASP A 86 -8.78 -16.73 5.36
CA ASP A 86 -9.50 -16.32 4.15
C ASP A 86 -8.66 -15.41 3.24
N THR A 87 -7.91 -14.47 3.82
CA THR A 87 -7.02 -13.58 3.07
C THR A 87 -5.92 -14.39 2.38
N VAL A 88 -5.27 -15.29 3.13
CA VAL A 88 -4.18 -16.14 2.62
C VAL A 88 -4.69 -17.10 1.54
N ASN A 89 -5.86 -17.71 1.73
CA ASN A 89 -6.35 -18.74 0.82
C ASN A 89 -7.08 -18.18 -0.42
N ASN A 90 -7.65 -16.98 -0.33
CA ASN A 90 -8.50 -16.45 -1.39
C ASN A 90 -7.98 -15.15 -2.01
N VAL A 91 -7.43 -14.22 -1.21
CA VAL A 91 -6.98 -12.91 -1.71
C VAL A 91 -5.58 -13.01 -2.31
N PHE A 92 -4.66 -13.71 -1.65
CA PHE A 92 -3.28 -13.85 -2.12
C PHE A 92 -3.17 -14.51 -3.49
N PRO A 93 -3.89 -15.60 -3.80
CA PRO A 93 -3.90 -16.16 -5.16
C PRO A 93 -4.36 -15.14 -6.21
N ARG A 94 -5.28 -14.22 -5.86
CA ARG A 94 -5.71 -13.16 -6.79
C ARG A 94 -4.62 -12.09 -6.98
N PHE A 95 -3.87 -11.77 -5.93
CA PHE A 95 -2.70 -10.88 -6.04
C PHE A 95 -1.59 -11.51 -6.88
N GLN A 96 -1.32 -12.79 -6.67
CA GLN A 96 -0.34 -13.53 -7.47
C GLN A 96 -0.80 -13.64 -8.93
N ALA A 97 -2.09 -13.92 -9.18
CA ALA A 97 -2.65 -13.94 -10.53
C ALA A 97 -2.56 -12.55 -11.21
N HIS A 98 -2.71 -11.46 -10.46
CA HIS A 98 -2.47 -10.11 -10.97
C HIS A 98 -1.00 -9.92 -11.37
N PHE A 99 -0.06 -10.30 -10.51
CA PHE A 99 1.37 -10.22 -10.82
C PHE A 99 1.77 -11.07 -12.04
N MET A 100 1.26 -12.32 -12.12
CA MET A 100 1.53 -13.25 -13.22
C MET A 100 0.98 -12.77 -14.57
N LYS A 101 -0.03 -11.90 -14.60
CA LYS A 101 -0.47 -11.25 -15.85
C LYS A 101 0.57 -10.30 -16.42
N GLY A 102 1.50 -9.81 -15.59
CA GLY A 102 2.60 -8.94 -16.02
C GLY A 102 2.17 -7.54 -16.46
N ASP A 103 0.93 -7.13 -16.21
CA ASP A 103 0.43 -5.80 -16.58
C ASP A 103 0.80 -4.79 -15.49
N ASN A 104 1.94 -4.10 -15.70
CA ASN A 104 2.41 -3.04 -14.81
C ASN A 104 1.60 -1.74 -14.89
N SER A 105 0.69 -1.60 -15.85
CA SER A 105 -0.16 -0.41 -15.98
C SER A 105 -1.40 -0.48 -15.09
N SER A 106 -1.81 -1.68 -14.70
CA SER A 106 -3.05 -1.89 -13.95
C SER A 106 -2.84 -2.00 -12.44
N VAL A 107 -3.80 -1.44 -11.71
CA VAL A 107 -3.91 -1.54 -10.26
C VAL A 107 -5.02 -2.51 -9.92
N TYR A 108 -4.70 -3.54 -9.14
CA TYR A 108 -5.71 -4.44 -8.57
C TYR A 108 -6.04 -4.03 -7.15
N SER A 109 -7.24 -4.33 -6.66
CA SER A 109 -7.60 -4.04 -5.29
C SER A 109 -8.56 -5.06 -4.73
N ASP A 110 -8.37 -5.39 -3.46
CA ASP A 110 -9.19 -6.35 -2.75
C ASP A 110 -9.23 -6.03 -1.26
N VAL A 111 -10.20 -6.62 -0.57
CA VAL A 111 -10.35 -6.51 0.87
C VAL A 111 -9.55 -7.63 1.52
N GLN A 112 -8.67 -7.27 2.45
CA GLN A 112 -7.97 -8.20 3.30
C GLN A 112 -8.46 -8.04 4.74
N LEU A 113 -8.27 -9.09 5.53
CA LEU A 113 -8.57 -9.11 6.96
C LEU A 113 -7.25 -9.27 7.71
N TYR A 114 -6.86 -8.23 8.46
CA TYR A 114 -5.60 -8.22 9.22
C TYR A 114 -5.84 -8.10 10.72
N LYS A 115 -4.88 -8.57 11.51
CA LYS A 115 -4.90 -8.53 12.97
C LYS A 115 -4.00 -7.39 13.48
N PRO A 116 -4.54 -6.23 13.87
CA PRO A 116 -3.74 -5.11 14.36
C PRO A 116 -3.17 -5.38 15.75
N LYS A 117 -2.07 -4.72 16.10
CA LYS A 117 -1.46 -4.80 17.44
C LYS A 117 -2.44 -4.54 18.58
N GLN A 118 -3.34 -3.56 18.38
CA GLN A 118 -4.29 -3.09 19.38
C GLN A 118 -5.53 -3.99 19.53
N ASN A 119 -5.77 -4.92 18.60
CA ASN A 119 -6.90 -5.84 18.62
C ASN A 119 -6.45 -7.22 18.14
N LYS A 120 -5.74 -7.94 19.02
CA LYS A 120 -5.16 -9.26 18.70
C LYS A 120 -6.19 -10.37 18.54
N ASP A 121 -7.42 -10.14 18.99
CA ASP A 121 -8.47 -11.16 19.00
C ASP A 121 -9.40 -11.07 17.79
N ASN A 122 -9.44 -9.92 17.10
CA ASN A 122 -10.33 -9.73 15.96
C ASN A 122 -9.59 -9.25 14.71
N PHE A 123 -10.00 -9.79 13.57
CA PHE A 123 -9.57 -9.27 12.28
C PHE A 123 -10.33 -7.99 11.93
N VAL A 124 -9.63 -7.08 11.26
CA VAL A 124 -10.17 -5.81 10.79
C VAL A 124 -10.05 -5.76 9.26
N PRO A 125 -11.10 -5.31 8.53
CA PRO A 125 -11.03 -5.16 7.10
C PRO A 125 -10.16 -3.97 6.68
N ILE A 126 -9.24 -4.23 5.77
CA ILE A 126 -8.42 -3.25 5.07
C ILE A 126 -8.66 -3.37 3.57
N LEU A 127 -8.77 -2.24 2.89
CA LEU A 127 -8.70 -2.19 1.43
C LEU A 127 -7.24 -2.13 1.04
N SER A 128 -6.82 -3.07 0.19
CA SER A 128 -5.46 -3.14 -0.30
C SER A 128 -5.46 -2.96 -1.80
N SER A 129 -4.63 -2.05 -2.29
CA SER A 129 -4.39 -1.85 -3.71
C SER A 129 -2.96 -2.26 -4.02
N ILE A 130 -2.79 -3.05 -5.07
CA ILE A 130 -1.49 -3.52 -5.53
C ILE A 130 -1.21 -3.04 -6.95
N LYS A 131 0.06 -2.76 -7.24
CA LYS A 131 0.58 -2.45 -8.58
C LYS A 131 1.94 -3.14 -8.73
N ILE A 132 2.23 -3.65 -9.93
CA ILE A 132 3.58 -4.15 -10.22
C ILE A 132 4.52 -2.94 -10.29
N ASP A 133 5.67 -3.03 -9.65
CA ASP A 133 6.67 -1.96 -9.68
C ASP A 133 7.27 -1.80 -11.09
N PRO A 134 7.96 -0.68 -11.38
CA PRO A 134 8.54 -0.43 -12.70
C PRO A 134 9.59 -1.47 -13.11
N SER A 135 10.23 -2.12 -12.12
CA SER A 135 11.21 -3.18 -12.38
C SER A 135 10.57 -4.51 -12.81
N GLY A 136 9.26 -4.67 -12.63
CA GLY A 136 8.52 -5.89 -12.93
C GLY A 136 8.76 -7.02 -11.93
N LYS A 137 9.43 -6.75 -10.81
CA LYS A 137 9.87 -7.78 -9.85
C LYS A 137 9.05 -7.77 -8.56
N ASN A 138 8.49 -6.63 -8.20
CA ASN A 138 7.84 -6.42 -6.92
C ASN A 138 6.38 -6.00 -7.09
N LEU A 139 5.60 -6.24 -6.05
CA LEU A 139 4.28 -5.64 -5.87
C LEU A 139 4.40 -4.47 -4.89
N LEU A 140 4.08 -3.27 -5.38
CA LEU A 140 3.79 -2.11 -4.54
C LEU A 140 2.42 -2.33 -3.92
N THR A 141 2.32 -2.28 -2.60
CA THR A 141 1.05 -2.43 -1.90
C THR A 141 0.74 -1.22 -1.04
N SER A 142 -0.47 -0.70 -1.18
CA SER A 142 -1.06 0.33 -0.33
C SER A 142 -2.35 -0.17 0.31
N SER A 143 -2.34 -0.24 1.62
CA SER A 143 -3.40 -0.80 2.43
C SER A 143 -3.91 0.23 3.43
N ILE A 144 -5.23 0.28 3.59
CA ILE A 144 -5.89 1.27 4.44
C ILE A 144 -7.08 0.63 5.16
N VAL A 145 -7.26 0.98 6.42
CA VAL A 145 -8.43 0.55 7.18
C VAL A 145 -9.68 1.17 6.55
N PHE A 146 -10.72 0.37 6.31
CA PHE A 146 -11.93 0.81 5.61
C PHE A 146 -12.54 2.09 6.21
N ARG A 147 -12.48 2.22 7.54
CA ARG A 147 -12.97 3.40 8.27
C ARG A 147 -12.19 4.69 7.94
N ASP A 148 -10.91 4.58 7.60
CA ASP A 148 -10.00 5.71 7.41
C ASP A 148 -9.79 6.11 5.94
N LEU A 149 -10.41 5.38 5.02
CA LEU A 149 -10.24 5.52 3.57
C LEU A 149 -10.31 6.98 3.08
N GLY A 150 -11.28 7.77 3.54
CA GLY A 150 -11.41 9.18 3.13
C GLY A 150 -10.31 10.11 3.65
N ARG A 151 -9.70 9.81 4.81
CA ARG A 151 -8.60 10.61 5.38
C ARG A 151 -7.29 10.27 4.68
N SER A 152 -7.05 8.99 4.43
CA SER A 152 -5.83 8.53 3.75
C SER A 152 -5.73 9.07 2.33
N ILE A 153 -6.81 8.98 1.53
CA ILE A 153 -6.83 9.53 0.16
C ILE A 153 -6.37 10.99 0.12
N LYS A 154 -6.96 11.85 0.97
CA LYS A 154 -6.62 13.29 1.01
C LYS A 154 -5.17 13.54 1.39
N ALA A 155 -4.62 12.71 2.27
CA ALA A 155 -3.23 12.86 2.68
C ALA A 155 -2.27 12.37 1.58
N ILE A 156 -2.59 11.30 0.83
CA ILE A 156 -1.80 10.90 -0.34
C ILE A 156 -1.83 11.99 -1.42
N GLU A 157 -3.03 12.50 -1.74
CA GLU A 157 -3.20 13.61 -2.68
C GLU A 157 -2.37 14.84 -2.28
N ARG A 158 -2.38 15.19 -0.99
CA ARG A 158 -1.57 16.29 -0.46
C ARG A 158 -0.07 16.06 -0.64
N VAL A 159 0.44 14.85 -0.41
CA VAL A 159 1.88 14.53 -0.61
C VAL A 159 2.26 14.71 -2.07
N ILE A 160 1.42 14.21 -2.98
CA ILE A 160 1.61 14.35 -4.43
C ILE A 160 1.59 15.84 -4.83
N ASP A 161 0.64 16.61 -4.31
CA ASP A 161 0.50 18.02 -4.64
C ASP A 161 1.62 18.87 -4.02
N GLN A 162 2.07 18.55 -2.80
CA GLN A 162 3.22 19.20 -2.17
C GLN A 162 4.50 18.96 -2.97
N GLN A 163 4.71 17.74 -3.47
CA GLN A 163 5.85 17.44 -4.31
C GLN A 163 5.80 18.25 -5.62
N LYS A 164 4.66 18.31 -6.31
CA LYS A 164 4.48 19.17 -7.50
C LYS A 164 4.73 20.64 -7.19
N PHE A 165 4.22 21.14 -6.07
CA PHE A 165 4.41 22.53 -5.66
C PHE A 165 5.88 22.85 -5.41
N SER A 166 6.60 21.97 -4.70
CA SER A 166 8.03 22.13 -4.45
C SER A 166 8.80 22.19 -5.77
N GLN A 167 8.48 21.35 -6.75
CA GLN A 167 9.13 21.40 -8.08
C GLN A 167 8.90 22.70 -8.83
N LEU A 168 7.65 23.18 -8.85
CA LEU A 168 7.28 24.39 -9.60
C LEU A 168 7.82 25.69 -8.97
N ASN A 169 8.26 25.64 -7.71
CA ASN A 169 8.70 26.81 -6.98
C ASN A 169 10.10 26.66 -6.38
N PHE A 170 10.83 25.58 -6.72
CA PHE A 170 12.20 25.36 -6.21
C PHE A 170 13.12 26.49 -6.66
N ASP A 171 13.03 26.91 -7.93
CA ASP A 171 13.84 28.00 -8.49
C ASP A 171 13.46 29.40 -7.94
N LYS A 172 12.46 29.50 -7.07
CA LYS A 172 12.04 30.76 -6.42
C LYS A 172 12.57 30.88 -4.98
N PHE A 173 13.30 29.88 -4.49
CA PHE A 173 13.99 29.86 -3.21
C PHE A 173 15.48 29.56 -3.42
#